data_AF-A0A077FCV3-F1
#
_entry.id   AF-A0A077FCV3-F1
#
_cell.length_a   1.000
_cell.length_b   1.000
_cell.length_c   1.000
_cell.angle_alpha   90.00
_cell.angle_beta   90.00
_cell.angle_gamma   90.00
#
_symmetry.space_group_name_H-M   'P 1'
#
loop_
_entity.id
_entity.type
_entity.pdbx_description
1 polymer ?
#
loop_
_entity_poly.entity_id
_entity_poly.type
_entity_poly.pdbx_seq_one_letter_code
_entity_poly.pdbx_strand_id
1 'polypeptide(L)'
;MRTTRLRRHTSSLALIAAALLCTQVQAKEPGADLLQSKCMGCHTAEGNDSYSRISHQRKTPEGWLMSIGRMQVMHGLQISDDDRRTLVKYLADKQGLAPSETEGVRYAMERRLNTVEQFDEKLSQTCGRCHSGARVALQRRPAKEWEHLVNFHLGQWPSLEYQALSRDRDWLEIALNEMVPELAKRFPLDNPAWTDWQKTRPKPEVLVGRWAFSGHMLSKGDVRGEMTLGSAQGDGTFKVEVNGRYADGTPFQGSGSAILYNGFEWRGNVRIGDTTMRQVFAALDGEMKGRMFEAEHDERGLDFTAVKEGKARLLAVQPSFIKAGSEAELTLVGSGLSGKPDLGPGIEVTQVLESSANQVRVKVRAAADAAPGAREVSQGGLKGPSLVVYDKVEEVKVVPAFSIARIGENGGSTPKVQGRFEAEAWGKDAKGQPLRIGYLPAQWSVEPYNEKAKEDEDVKFAGQMLENGIFMPGGAGPNPERRMMTNNAGNLKVIAQLEDGGQKGEGHLIVTVQRWNNPPLP
;
A
#
# COMPACT_ATOMS: atom_id res chain seq x y z
N MET A 1 -90.27 -11.46 -33.33
CA MET A 1 -90.48 -12.87 -33.74
C MET A 1 -89.74 -13.80 -32.77
N ARG A 2 -90.49 -14.69 -32.11
CA ARG A 2 -90.12 -15.99 -31.50
C ARG A 2 -88.78 -16.14 -30.76
N THR A 3 -88.85 -15.95 -29.45
CA THR A 3 -88.63 -16.92 -28.34
C THR A 3 -87.57 -18.04 -28.42
N THR A 4 -86.98 -18.28 -27.23
CA THR A 4 -86.39 -19.51 -26.62
C THR A 4 -84.86 -19.63 -26.68
N ARG A 5 -84.12 -20.01 -25.63
CA ARG A 5 -84.47 -20.91 -24.50
C ARG A 5 -83.51 -20.73 -23.31
N LEU A 6 -84.06 -20.89 -22.10
CA LEU A 6 -83.40 -20.96 -20.79
C LEU A 6 -83.11 -22.43 -20.42
N ARG A 7 -82.00 -22.74 -19.72
CA ARG A 7 -81.81 -23.88 -18.76
C ARG A 7 -80.49 -23.68 -18.02
N ARG A 8 -80.50 -23.25 -16.74
CA ARG A 8 -80.56 -24.00 -15.46
C ARG A 8 -79.33 -24.87 -15.12
N HIS A 9 -78.63 -24.39 -14.07
CA HIS A 9 -77.92 -25.04 -12.95
C HIS A 9 -77.49 -26.52 -13.06
N THR A 10 -76.24 -26.84 -12.66
CA THR A 10 -75.90 -27.32 -11.30
C THR A 10 -74.39 -27.60 -11.12
N SER A 11 -73.96 -27.35 -9.89
CA SER A 11 -72.73 -27.63 -9.15
C SER A 11 -71.87 -28.85 -9.52
N SER A 12 -70.54 -28.70 -9.37
CA SER A 12 -69.67 -29.67 -8.69
C SER A 12 -68.29 -29.05 -8.41
N LEU A 13 -67.92 -28.98 -7.13
CA LEU A 13 -66.56 -28.79 -6.66
C LEU A 13 -65.69 -29.97 -7.11
N ALA A 14 -64.50 -29.70 -7.64
CA ALA A 14 -63.37 -30.61 -7.59
C ALA A 14 -62.09 -29.81 -7.34
N LEU A 15 -61.43 -30.10 -6.23
CA LEU A 15 -60.10 -29.62 -5.88
C LEU A 15 -59.10 -29.99 -6.98
N ILE A 16 -58.34 -29.01 -7.46
CA ILE A 16 -56.96 -29.23 -7.91
C ILE A 16 -56.10 -28.16 -7.22
N ALA A 17 -55.42 -28.58 -6.16
CA ALA A 17 -54.30 -27.87 -5.58
C ALA A 17 -53.14 -27.94 -6.58
N ALA A 18 -52.97 -26.90 -7.40
CA ALA A 18 -51.77 -26.70 -8.19
C ALA A 18 -50.79 -25.87 -7.36
N ALA A 19 -49.65 -26.49 -7.03
CA ALA A 19 -48.54 -25.92 -6.31
C ALA A 19 -48.07 -24.61 -6.95
N LEU A 20 -48.21 -23.50 -6.22
CA LEU A 20 -47.38 -22.31 -6.40
C LEU A 20 -45.97 -22.66 -5.90
N LEU A 21 -45.20 -23.32 -6.76
CA LEU A 21 -43.75 -23.26 -6.70
C LEU A 21 -43.36 -21.82 -7.01
N CYS A 22 -43.24 -21.00 -5.97
CA CYS A 22 -42.47 -19.77 -6.04
C CYS A 22 -41.02 -20.17 -6.38
N THR A 23 -40.69 -20.19 -7.66
CA THR A 23 -39.30 -20.05 -8.09
C THR A 23 -38.88 -18.65 -7.64
N GLN A 24 -38.18 -18.57 -6.52
CA GLN A 24 -37.36 -17.40 -6.22
C GLN A 24 -36.31 -17.34 -7.33
N VAL A 25 -36.58 -16.55 -8.36
CA VAL A 25 -35.54 -16.13 -9.29
C VAL A 25 -34.60 -15.26 -8.45
N GLN A 26 -33.51 -15.86 -7.95
CA GLN A 26 -32.39 -15.11 -7.41
C GLN A 26 -31.98 -14.12 -8.50
N ALA A 27 -32.15 -12.83 -8.24
CA ALA A 27 -31.57 -11.80 -9.09
C ALA A 27 -30.07 -12.08 -9.20
N LYS A 28 -29.59 -12.31 -10.42
CA LYS A 28 -28.18 -12.62 -10.67
C LYS A 28 -27.33 -11.43 -10.24
N GLU A 29 -26.21 -11.69 -9.58
CA GLU A 29 -25.32 -10.62 -9.13
C GLU A 29 -24.82 -9.81 -10.35
N PRO A 30 -24.83 -8.46 -10.32
CA PRO A 30 -24.43 -7.64 -11.47
C PRO A 30 -23.07 -8.01 -12.07
N GLY A 31 -22.13 -8.48 -11.23
CA GLY A 31 -20.83 -8.97 -11.67
C GLY A 31 -20.88 -10.23 -12.53
N ALA A 32 -21.75 -11.20 -12.21
CA ALA A 32 -21.90 -12.43 -12.99
C ALA A 32 -22.52 -12.17 -14.38
N ASP A 33 -23.45 -11.22 -14.46
CA ASP A 33 -24.04 -10.77 -15.72
C ASP A 33 -23.05 -9.99 -16.60
N LEU A 34 -22.25 -9.11 -15.99
CA LEU A 34 -21.17 -8.45 -16.71
C LEU A 34 -20.12 -9.45 -17.22
N LEU A 35 -19.80 -10.47 -16.43
CA LEU A 35 -18.80 -11.46 -16.81
C LEU A 35 -19.30 -12.29 -18.01
N GLN A 36 -20.58 -12.65 -18.02
CA GLN A 36 -21.20 -13.28 -19.18
C GLN A 36 -21.22 -12.34 -20.40
N SER A 37 -21.75 -11.13 -20.25
CA SER A 37 -21.95 -10.21 -21.40
C SER A 37 -20.65 -9.66 -21.99
N LYS A 38 -19.58 -9.54 -21.19
CA LYS A 38 -18.31 -8.93 -21.62
C LYS A 38 -17.20 -9.94 -21.92
N CYS A 39 -17.22 -11.13 -21.30
CA CYS A 39 -16.12 -12.09 -21.41
C CYS A 39 -16.47 -13.34 -22.23
N MET A 40 -17.76 -13.69 -22.33
CA MET A 40 -18.22 -14.83 -23.11
C MET A 40 -17.93 -14.62 -24.61
N GLY A 41 -17.57 -15.69 -25.31
CA GLY A 41 -17.18 -15.68 -26.73
C GLY A 41 -15.68 -15.78 -26.93
N CYS A 42 -14.88 -15.21 -26.03
CA CYS A 42 -13.44 -15.49 -25.91
C CYS A 42 -13.15 -16.46 -24.76
N HIS A 43 -13.86 -16.33 -23.65
CA HIS A 43 -13.80 -17.27 -22.54
C HIS A 43 -14.97 -18.26 -22.62
N THR A 44 -14.64 -19.55 -22.68
CA THR A 44 -15.64 -20.63 -22.72
C THR A 44 -16.30 -20.77 -21.36
N ALA A 45 -17.63 -20.86 -21.33
CA ALA A 45 -18.38 -21.11 -20.11
C ALA A 45 -18.21 -22.58 -19.67
N GLU A 46 -17.98 -22.79 -18.37
CA GLU A 46 -17.73 -24.10 -17.76
C GLU A 46 -18.87 -24.51 -16.78
N GLY A 47 -19.92 -23.69 -16.70
CA GLY A 47 -21.07 -23.87 -15.79
C GLY A 47 -20.92 -23.11 -14.47
N ASN A 48 -22.03 -22.86 -13.75
CA ASN A 48 -22.06 -22.18 -12.44
C ASN A 48 -21.32 -20.82 -12.40
N ASP A 49 -21.51 -19.98 -13.43
CA ASP A 49 -20.78 -18.72 -13.62
C ASP A 49 -19.24 -18.87 -13.62
N SER A 50 -18.74 -20.06 -14.01
CA SER A 50 -17.33 -20.35 -14.26
C SER A 50 -16.97 -20.20 -15.72
N TYR A 51 -15.77 -19.68 -15.99
CA TYR A 51 -15.27 -19.44 -17.33
C TYR A 51 -13.79 -19.81 -17.42
N SER A 52 -13.42 -20.38 -18.56
CA SER A 52 -12.03 -20.75 -18.87
C SER A 52 -11.07 -19.60 -18.56
N ARG A 53 -9.93 -19.92 -17.95
CA ARG A 53 -8.91 -18.97 -17.46
C ARG A 53 -9.36 -18.13 -16.26
N ILE A 54 -10.50 -17.44 -16.37
CA ILE A 54 -10.97 -16.48 -15.38
C ILE A 54 -11.16 -17.17 -14.03
N SER A 55 -11.86 -18.29 -14.01
CA SER A 55 -12.22 -18.98 -12.77
C SER A 55 -11.12 -19.83 -12.15
N HIS A 56 -9.96 -19.91 -12.80
CA HIS A 56 -8.81 -20.74 -12.40
C HIS A 56 -7.65 -19.91 -11.86
N GLN A 57 -7.89 -18.65 -11.49
CA GLN A 57 -6.87 -17.74 -10.97
C GLN A 57 -7.43 -16.94 -9.78
N ARG A 58 -6.60 -16.65 -8.78
CA ARG A 58 -6.88 -15.67 -7.73
C ARG A 58 -5.83 -14.58 -7.69
N LYS A 59 -6.26 -13.33 -7.41
CA LYS A 59 -5.41 -12.12 -7.47
C LYS A 59 -5.89 -11.07 -6.47
N THR A 60 -5.05 -10.07 -6.24
CA THR A 60 -5.45 -8.81 -5.58
C THR A 60 -6.42 -8.00 -6.44
N PRO A 61 -7.11 -6.99 -5.86
CA PRO A 61 -7.96 -6.08 -6.63
C PRO A 61 -7.21 -5.44 -7.81
N GLU A 62 -5.99 -4.95 -7.58
CA GLU A 62 -5.13 -4.39 -8.61
C GLU A 62 -4.73 -5.42 -9.68
N GLY A 63 -4.49 -6.68 -9.30
CA GLY A 63 -4.19 -7.75 -10.24
C GLY A 63 -5.36 -8.09 -11.18
N TRP A 64 -6.59 -8.02 -10.67
CA TRP A 64 -7.80 -8.15 -11.50
C TRP A 64 -7.98 -6.95 -12.43
N LEU A 65 -7.78 -5.73 -11.93
CA LEU A 65 -7.81 -4.52 -12.76
C LEU A 65 -6.78 -4.59 -13.88
N MET A 66 -5.56 -5.03 -13.61
CA MET A 66 -4.51 -5.24 -14.62
C MET A 66 -4.91 -6.27 -15.67
N SER A 67 -5.57 -7.36 -15.25
CA SER A 67 -6.01 -8.41 -16.18
C SER A 67 -7.08 -7.90 -17.13
N ILE A 68 -8.09 -7.17 -16.61
CA ILE A 68 -9.14 -6.56 -17.44
C ILE A 68 -8.57 -5.44 -18.33
N GLY A 69 -7.70 -4.58 -17.78
CA GLY A 69 -7.02 -3.54 -18.54
C GLY A 69 -6.19 -4.10 -19.70
N ARG A 70 -5.54 -5.25 -19.51
CA ARG A 70 -4.85 -5.98 -20.58
C ARG A 70 -5.82 -6.47 -21.66
N MET A 71 -7.02 -6.91 -21.32
CA MET A 71 -8.02 -7.30 -22.33
C MET A 71 -8.46 -6.11 -23.18
N GLN A 72 -8.56 -4.92 -22.59
CA GLN A 72 -8.87 -3.69 -23.34
C GLN A 72 -7.74 -3.34 -24.31
N VAL A 73 -6.49 -3.33 -23.81
CA VAL A 73 -5.33 -2.87 -24.58
C VAL A 73 -4.89 -3.89 -25.64
N MET A 74 -4.84 -5.19 -25.30
CA MET A 74 -4.29 -6.22 -26.18
C MET A 74 -5.34 -6.96 -27.02
N HIS A 75 -6.59 -7.00 -26.56
CA HIS A 75 -7.65 -7.79 -27.21
C HIS A 75 -8.91 -6.97 -27.51
N GLY A 76 -8.87 -5.64 -27.36
CA GLY A 76 -9.94 -4.74 -27.80
C GLY A 76 -11.24 -4.81 -27.00
N LEU A 77 -11.23 -5.36 -25.78
CA LEU A 77 -12.43 -5.43 -24.93
C LEU A 77 -13.06 -4.04 -24.73
N GLN A 78 -14.33 -3.92 -25.06
CA GLN A 78 -15.11 -2.69 -24.87
C GLN A 78 -15.90 -2.76 -23.56
N ILE A 79 -15.42 -2.01 -22.56
CA ILE A 79 -16.00 -1.95 -21.23
C ILE A 79 -15.84 -0.54 -20.66
N SER A 80 -16.90 -0.03 -20.02
CA SER A 80 -16.86 1.26 -19.33
C SER A 80 -16.05 1.16 -18.04
N ASP A 81 -15.66 2.31 -17.48
CA ASP A 81 -14.97 2.33 -16.19
C ASP A 81 -15.85 1.82 -15.04
N ASP A 82 -17.16 2.05 -15.09
CA ASP A 82 -18.12 1.56 -14.09
C ASP A 82 -18.31 0.05 -14.15
N ASP A 83 -18.50 -0.51 -15.35
CA ASP A 83 -18.60 -1.96 -15.54
C ASP A 83 -17.29 -2.64 -15.13
N ARG A 84 -16.15 -2.01 -15.46
CA ARG A 84 -14.82 -2.49 -15.07
C ARG A 84 -14.65 -2.50 -13.56
N ARG A 85 -15.04 -1.42 -12.86
CA ARG A 85 -15.02 -1.37 -11.39
C ARG A 85 -15.89 -2.47 -10.78
N THR A 86 -17.09 -2.69 -11.34
CA THR A 86 -18.02 -3.73 -10.89
C THR A 86 -17.42 -5.13 -11.07
N LEU A 87 -16.82 -5.42 -12.22
CA LEU A 87 -16.14 -6.69 -12.46
C LEU A 87 -14.92 -6.89 -11.57
N VAL A 88 -14.10 -5.85 -11.34
CA VAL A 88 -12.97 -5.93 -10.40
C VAL A 88 -13.47 -6.26 -9.00
N LYS A 89 -14.52 -5.59 -8.53
CA LYS A 89 -15.12 -5.87 -7.21
C LYS A 89 -15.61 -7.30 -7.11
N TYR A 90 -16.37 -7.77 -8.11
CA TYR A 90 -16.86 -9.13 -8.16
C TYR A 90 -15.73 -10.18 -8.14
N LEU A 91 -14.72 -10.02 -9.00
CA LEU A 91 -13.61 -10.96 -9.10
C LEU A 91 -12.69 -10.93 -7.88
N ALA A 92 -12.42 -9.75 -7.32
CA ALA A 92 -11.61 -9.63 -6.11
C ALA A 92 -12.29 -10.27 -4.89
N ASP A 93 -13.62 -10.19 -4.79
CA ASP A 93 -14.37 -10.83 -3.72
C ASP A 93 -14.54 -12.33 -3.94
N LYS A 94 -14.78 -12.78 -5.17
CA LYS A 94 -14.98 -14.21 -5.48
C LYS A 94 -13.66 -14.99 -5.51
N GLN A 95 -12.60 -14.35 -5.99
CA GLN A 95 -11.31 -14.96 -6.33
C GLN A 95 -10.13 -14.06 -5.87
N GLY A 96 -10.20 -13.64 -4.61
CA GLY A 96 -9.18 -12.85 -3.93
C GLY A 96 -8.06 -13.69 -3.31
N LEU A 97 -7.20 -13.01 -2.56
CA LEU A 97 -6.16 -13.64 -1.73
C LEU A 97 -6.55 -13.55 -0.26
N ALA A 98 -6.23 -14.57 0.54
CA ALA A 98 -6.32 -14.47 1.99
C ALA A 98 -5.28 -13.45 2.52
N PRO A 99 -5.49 -12.88 3.72
CA PRO A 99 -4.52 -11.94 4.30
C PRO A 99 -3.08 -12.44 4.33
N SER A 100 -2.86 -13.66 4.82
CA SER A 100 -1.54 -14.30 4.92
C SER A 100 -0.91 -14.58 3.54
N GLU A 101 -1.70 -14.66 2.47
CA GLU A 101 -1.19 -14.83 1.11
C GLU A 101 -0.56 -13.55 0.53
N THR A 102 -0.76 -12.40 1.18
CA THR A 102 -0.21 -11.09 0.78
C THR A 102 0.98 -10.65 1.64
N GLU A 103 1.27 -11.39 2.71
CA GLU A 103 2.31 -11.05 3.67
C GLU A 103 3.70 -10.97 3.01
N GLY A 104 4.51 -10.01 3.43
CA GLY A 104 5.84 -9.75 2.85
C GLY A 104 5.84 -9.07 1.48
N VAL A 105 4.72 -9.04 0.74
CA VAL A 105 4.65 -8.49 -0.63
C VAL A 105 3.63 -7.35 -0.81
N ARG A 106 3.03 -6.86 0.28
CA ARG A 106 2.07 -5.74 0.26
C ARG A 106 2.65 -4.42 -0.28
N TYR A 107 3.97 -4.25 -0.19
CA TYR A 107 4.69 -3.07 -0.69
C TYR A 107 4.36 -2.75 -2.16
N ALA A 108 4.03 -3.76 -2.97
CA ALA A 108 3.64 -3.60 -4.37
C ALA A 108 2.28 -2.88 -4.51
N MET A 109 1.29 -3.24 -3.70
CA MET A 109 -0.03 -2.57 -3.66
C MET A 109 0.09 -1.19 -3.02
N GLU A 110 0.91 -1.06 -1.99
CA GLU A 110 1.17 0.19 -1.25
C GLU A 110 2.05 1.18 -2.03
N ARG A 111 2.49 0.81 -3.23
CA ARG A 111 3.30 1.64 -4.13
C ARG A 111 4.64 2.09 -3.54
N ARG A 112 5.31 1.20 -2.80
CA ARG A 112 6.67 1.41 -2.29
C ARG A 112 7.69 0.97 -3.33
N LEU A 113 7.91 1.80 -4.33
CA LEU A 113 8.71 1.40 -5.51
C LEU A 113 10.23 1.43 -5.31
N ASN A 114 10.70 1.96 -4.17
CA ASN A 114 12.09 1.87 -3.75
C ASN A 114 12.39 0.58 -2.94
N THR A 115 11.43 -0.32 -2.78
CA THR A 115 11.68 -1.62 -2.12
C THR A 115 12.70 -2.43 -2.93
N VAL A 116 13.77 -2.84 -2.26
CA VAL A 116 14.72 -3.82 -2.81
C VAL A 116 14.20 -5.23 -2.51
N GLU A 117 13.66 -5.89 -3.53
CA GLU A 117 13.03 -7.20 -3.38
C GLU A 117 14.05 -8.28 -2.98
N GLN A 118 13.62 -9.22 -2.12
CA GLN A 118 14.43 -10.35 -1.64
C GLN A 118 13.74 -11.65 -2.01
N PHE A 119 13.84 -12.04 -3.28
CA PHE A 119 13.42 -13.35 -3.77
C PHE A 119 14.65 -14.19 -4.11
N ASP A 120 14.49 -15.51 -4.24
CA ASP A 120 15.58 -16.35 -4.74
C ASP A 120 15.98 -15.97 -6.16
N GLU A 121 17.22 -16.33 -6.51
CA GLU A 121 17.82 -15.97 -7.79
C GLU A 121 17.01 -16.46 -8.99
N LYS A 122 16.45 -17.68 -8.92
CA LYS A 122 15.72 -18.28 -10.03
C LYS A 122 14.43 -17.51 -10.34
N LEU A 123 13.63 -17.18 -9.31
CA LEU A 123 12.46 -16.33 -9.47
C LEU A 123 12.84 -14.92 -9.93
N SER A 124 13.91 -14.35 -9.36
CA SER A 124 14.37 -13.00 -9.67
C SER A 124 14.82 -12.87 -11.13
N GLN A 125 15.65 -13.79 -11.61
CA GLN A 125 16.16 -13.79 -12.99
C GLN A 125 15.08 -14.13 -14.02
N THR A 126 14.22 -15.11 -13.73
CA THR A 126 13.22 -15.59 -14.69
C THR A 126 11.99 -14.67 -14.75
N CYS A 127 11.57 -14.11 -13.61
CA CYS A 127 10.29 -13.42 -13.49
C CYS A 127 10.37 -11.99 -12.93
N GLY A 128 11.42 -11.65 -12.18
CA GLY A 128 11.55 -10.35 -11.47
C GLY A 128 12.34 -9.27 -12.22
N ARG A 129 12.95 -9.59 -13.38
CA ARG A 129 13.84 -8.66 -14.10
C ARG A 129 13.13 -7.59 -14.95
N CYS A 130 11.83 -7.74 -15.20
CA CYS A 130 11.04 -6.81 -16.03
C CYS A 130 10.03 -6.00 -15.19
N HIS A 131 9.39 -6.68 -14.25
CA HIS A 131 8.48 -6.11 -13.26
C HIS A 131 8.75 -6.79 -11.93
N SER A 132 8.20 -6.25 -10.85
CA SER A 132 8.41 -6.77 -9.50
C SER A 132 8.06 -8.27 -9.38
N GLY A 133 8.86 -9.01 -8.62
CA GLY A 133 8.58 -10.39 -8.21
C GLY A 133 7.34 -10.49 -7.32
N ALA A 134 7.04 -9.45 -6.54
CA ALA A 134 5.77 -9.37 -5.80
C ALA A 134 4.53 -9.43 -6.71
N ARG A 135 4.60 -8.94 -7.96
CA ARG A 135 3.49 -9.10 -8.92
C ARG A 135 3.16 -10.57 -9.21
N VAL A 136 4.17 -11.45 -9.15
CA VAL A 136 4.00 -12.91 -9.28
C VAL A 136 3.45 -13.49 -7.98
N ALA A 137 4.08 -13.14 -6.84
CA ALA A 137 3.72 -13.64 -5.53
C ALA A 137 2.30 -13.22 -5.07
N LEU A 138 1.73 -12.15 -5.63
CA LEU A 138 0.36 -11.68 -5.40
C LEU A 138 -0.68 -12.37 -6.31
N GLN A 139 -0.42 -13.61 -6.72
CA GLN A 139 -1.34 -14.42 -7.52
C GLN A 139 -1.31 -15.87 -7.09
N ARG A 140 -2.41 -16.58 -7.32
CA ARG A 140 -2.53 -18.03 -7.03
C ARG A 140 -3.17 -18.72 -8.21
N ARG A 141 -2.54 -19.79 -8.70
CA ARG A 141 -2.93 -20.47 -9.94
C ARG A 141 -2.53 -21.95 -9.90
N PRO A 142 -3.25 -22.84 -10.60
CA PRO A 142 -2.77 -24.19 -10.85
C PRO A 142 -1.60 -24.16 -11.86
N ALA A 143 -0.84 -25.25 -11.96
CA ALA A 143 0.30 -25.36 -12.88
C ALA A 143 -0.05 -25.00 -14.32
N LYS A 144 -1.22 -25.45 -14.81
CA LYS A 144 -1.65 -25.15 -16.19
C LYS A 144 -1.82 -23.65 -16.46
N GLU A 145 -2.32 -22.90 -15.48
CA GLU A 145 -2.49 -21.45 -15.59
C GLU A 145 -1.18 -20.68 -15.47
N TRP A 146 -0.16 -21.26 -14.80
CA TRP A 146 1.22 -20.76 -14.83
C TRP A 146 1.90 -21.07 -16.17
N GLU A 147 1.72 -22.26 -16.73
CA GLU A 147 2.23 -22.66 -18.05
C GLU A 147 1.70 -21.72 -19.15
N HIS A 148 0.40 -21.47 -19.14
CA HIS A 148 -0.21 -20.52 -20.06
C HIS A 148 0.30 -19.09 -19.86
N LEU A 149 0.65 -18.70 -18.63
CA LEU A 149 1.24 -17.40 -18.37
C LEU A 149 2.64 -17.30 -19.00
N VAL A 150 3.47 -18.33 -18.88
CA VAL A 150 4.79 -18.40 -19.53
C VAL A 150 4.66 -18.27 -21.05
N ASN A 151 3.79 -19.06 -21.66
CA ASN A 151 3.52 -18.99 -23.10
C ASN A 151 3.01 -17.60 -23.53
N PHE A 152 2.14 -16.98 -22.72
CA PHE A 152 1.70 -15.61 -22.98
C PHE A 152 2.86 -14.61 -22.98
N HIS A 153 3.80 -14.71 -22.03
CA HIS A 153 4.93 -13.78 -21.98
C HIS A 153 5.81 -13.88 -23.22
N LEU A 154 6.21 -15.10 -23.62
CA LEU A 154 7.06 -15.27 -24.79
C LEU A 154 6.31 -14.96 -26.09
N GLY A 155 5.03 -15.34 -26.20
CA GLY A 155 4.21 -15.03 -27.37
C GLY A 155 3.94 -13.53 -27.54
N GLN A 156 3.71 -12.80 -26.43
CA GLN A 156 3.42 -11.37 -26.45
C GLN A 156 4.70 -10.52 -26.62
N TRP A 157 5.81 -10.99 -26.05
CA TRP A 157 7.12 -10.34 -26.14
C TRP A 157 8.16 -11.35 -26.66
N PRO A 158 8.21 -11.60 -27.98
CA PRO A 158 9.14 -12.58 -28.55
C PRO A 158 10.61 -12.29 -28.26
N SER A 159 10.97 -11.02 -28.06
CA SER A 159 12.33 -10.63 -27.69
C SER A 159 12.72 -11.03 -26.25
N LEU A 160 11.78 -11.54 -25.44
CA LEU A 160 12.02 -11.88 -24.04
C LEU A 160 13.19 -12.84 -23.89
N GLU A 161 13.23 -13.91 -24.69
CA GLU A 161 14.28 -14.94 -24.60
C GLU A 161 15.66 -14.43 -25.05
N TYR A 162 15.72 -13.29 -25.76
CA TYR A 162 16.95 -12.69 -26.26
C TYR A 162 17.54 -11.62 -25.33
N GLN A 163 16.84 -11.28 -24.24
CA GLN A 163 17.29 -10.28 -23.28
C GLN A 163 18.35 -10.87 -22.32
N ALA A 164 19.04 -10.00 -21.58
CA ALA A 164 19.93 -10.44 -20.50
C ALA A 164 19.17 -11.30 -19.47
N LEU A 165 19.84 -12.32 -18.92
CA LEU A 165 19.28 -13.34 -18.03
C LEU A 165 18.23 -14.28 -18.67
N SER A 166 18.12 -14.23 -20.00
CA SER A 166 17.37 -15.22 -20.79
C SER A 166 18.23 -15.82 -21.90
N ARG A 167 18.94 -14.99 -22.68
CA ARG A 167 19.75 -15.45 -23.83
C ARG A 167 20.96 -16.33 -23.48
N ASP A 168 21.29 -16.40 -22.19
CA ASP A 168 22.37 -17.20 -21.61
C ASP A 168 21.94 -18.64 -21.30
N ARG A 169 20.68 -19.03 -21.59
CA ARG A 169 20.11 -20.34 -21.27
C ARG A 169 18.92 -20.69 -22.18
N ASP A 170 18.48 -21.94 -22.16
CA ASP A 170 17.27 -22.40 -22.85
C ASP A 170 16.01 -21.95 -22.09
N TRP A 171 15.73 -20.64 -22.18
CA TRP A 171 14.79 -19.95 -21.29
C TRP A 171 13.39 -20.59 -21.27
N LEU A 172 12.83 -20.96 -22.43
CA LEU A 172 11.49 -21.55 -22.49
C LEU A 172 11.44 -22.93 -21.84
N GLU A 173 12.46 -23.76 -22.07
CA GLU A 173 12.54 -25.11 -21.50
C GLU A 173 12.61 -25.04 -19.97
N ILE A 174 13.50 -24.20 -19.44
CA ILE A 174 13.64 -23.96 -18.00
C ILE A 174 12.35 -23.36 -17.42
N ALA A 175 11.73 -22.40 -18.11
CA ALA A 175 10.51 -21.76 -17.64
C ALA A 175 9.35 -22.77 -17.51
N LEU A 176 9.17 -23.66 -18.48
CA LEU A 176 8.10 -24.66 -18.48
C LEU A 176 8.39 -25.86 -17.57
N ASN A 177 9.59 -26.42 -17.63
CA ASN A 177 9.91 -27.67 -16.96
C ASN A 177 10.33 -27.47 -15.50
N GLU A 178 10.83 -26.29 -15.15
CA GLU A 178 11.29 -26.03 -13.79
C GLU A 178 10.51 -24.91 -13.08
N MET A 179 10.31 -23.75 -13.71
CA MET A 179 9.62 -22.65 -13.03
C MET A 179 8.11 -22.89 -12.87
N VAL A 180 7.41 -23.45 -13.86
CA VAL A 180 5.97 -23.70 -13.73
C VAL A 180 5.64 -24.63 -12.55
N PRO A 181 6.30 -25.79 -12.37
CA PRO A 181 6.09 -26.63 -11.18
C PRO A 181 6.38 -25.89 -9.87
N GLU A 182 7.42 -25.08 -9.86
CA GLU A 182 7.82 -24.31 -8.68
C GLU A 182 6.81 -23.21 -8.33
N LEU A 183 6.30 -22.47 -9.31
CA LEU A 183 5.23 -21.48 -9.12
C LEU A 183 3.95 -22.15 -8.64
N ALA A 184 3.60 -23.31 -9.20
CA ALA A 184 2.42 -24.06 -8.78
C ALA A 184 2.53 -24.54 -7.33
N LYS A 185 3.74 -24.92 -6.88
CA LYS A 185 4.01 -25.32 -5.50
C LYS A 185 3.98 -24.13 -4.53
N ARG A 186 4.61 -23.02 -4.88
CA ARG A 186 4.74 -21.83 -4.03
C ARG A 186 3.43 -21.03 -3.95
N PHE A 187 2.70 -20.97 -5.06
CA PHE A 187 1.52 -20.13 -5.24
C PHE A 187 0.33 -20.92 -5.81
N PRO A 188 -0.10 -22.01 -5.16
CA PRO A 188 -1.17 -22.88 -5.65
C PRO A 188 -2.53 -22.18 -5.60
N LEU A 189 -3.41 -22.51 -6.55
CA LEU A 189 -4.81 -22.06 -6.51
C LEU A 189 -5.50 -22.52 -5.23
N ASP A 190 -5.38 -23.81 -4.95
CA ASP A 190 -5.92 -24.48 -3.77
C ASP A 190 -4.96 -24.27 -2.60
N ASN A 191 -5.29 -23.30 -1.75
CA ASN A 191 -4.53 -22.98 -0.54
C ASN A 191 -5.49 -23.00 0.66
N PRO A 192 -5.21 -23.80 1.72
CA PRO A 192 -6.06 -23.85 2.91
C PRO A 192 -6.35 -22.46 3.51
N ALA A 193 -5.38 -21.54 3.47
CA ALA A 193 -5.57 -20.17 3.95
C ALA A 193 -6.74 -19.44 3.25
N TRP A 194 -6.96 -19.71 1.96
CA TRP A 194 -8.07 -19.14 1.21
C TRP A 194 -9.41 -19.75 1.64
N THR A 195 -9.47 -21.08 1.70
CA THR A 195 -10.69 -21.80 2.12
C THR A 195 -11.11 -21.41 3.54
N ASP A 196 -10.16 -21.19 4.45
CA ASP A 196 -10.45 -20.76 5.81
C ASP A 196 -10.86 -19.29 5.87
N TRP A 197 -10.20 -18.42 5.08
CA TRP A 197 -10.61 -17.02 4.96
C TRP A 197 -12.04 -16.88 4.44
N GLN A 198 -12.45 -17.66 3.44
CA GLN A 198 -13.82 -17.60 2.91
C GLN A 198 -14.89 -17.86 3.97
N LYS A 199 -14.60 -18.68 5.00
CA LYS A 199 -15.52 -19.00 6.10
C LYS A 199 -15.59 -17.89 7.14
N THR A 200 -14.49 -17.18 7.38
CA THR A 200 -14.34 -16.20 8.47
C THR A 200 -14.34 -14.76 7.99
N ARG A 201 -14.40 -14.54 6.67
CA ARG A 201 -14.36 -13.22 6.05
C ARG A 201 -15.42 -12.28 6.65
N PRO A 202 -15.01 -11.16 7.28
CA PRO A 202 -15.95 -10.24 7.90
C PRO A 202 -16.75 -9.48 6.85
N LYS A 203 -17.96 -9.08 7.23
CA LYS A 203 -18.78 -8.19 6.40
C LYS A 203 -18.34 -6.73 6.55
N PRO A 204 -18.58 -5.86 5.55
CA PRO A 204 -18.12 -4.47 5.58
C PRO A 204 -18.61 -3.67 6.79
N GLU A 205 -19.79 -3.97 7.32
CA GLU A 205 -20.42 -3.19 8.40
C GLU A 205 -19.59 -3.18 9.69
N VAL A 206 -18.73 -4.20 9.89
CA VAL A 206 -17.87 -4.26 11.08
C VAL A 206 -16.84 -3.12 11.13
N LEU A 207 -16.56 -2.47 10.00
CA LEU A 207 -15.60 -1.36 9.91
C LEU A 207 -16.22 0.00 10.26
N VAL A 208 -17.54 0.14 10.23
CA VAL A 208 -18.25 1.41 10.49
C VAL A 208 -17.91 1.95 11.89
N GLY A 209 -17.66 3.25 11.99
CA GLY A 209 -17.34 3.95 13.23
C GLY A 209 -16.05 4.75 13.17
N ARG A 210 -15.52 5.09 14.34
CA ARG A 210 -14.34 5.94 14.51
C ARG A 210 -13.07 5.12 14.67
N TRP A 211 -11.98 5.64 14.10
CA TRP A 211 -10.67 5.02 14.06
C TRP A 211 -9.61 6.04 14.44
N ALA A 212 -8.96 5.85 15.58
CA ALA A 212 -7.80 6.66 15.91
C ALA A 212 -6.61 6.19 15.08
N PHE A 213 -5.89 7.12 14.45
CA PHE A 213 -4.76 6.79 13.58
C PHE A 213 -3.48 7.53 13.96
N SER A 214 -2.36 6.88 13.64
CA SER A 214 -1.01 7.42 13.66
C SER A 214 -0.33 7.08 12.34
N GLY A 215 0.56 7.96 11.91
CA GLY A 215 1.34 7.75 10.70
C GLY A 215 2.59 8.61 10.67
N HIS A 216 3.37 8.45 9.61
CA HIS A 216 4.60 9.19 9.41
C HIS A 216 4.90 9.34 7.92
N MET A 217 5.16 10.57 7.46
CA MET A 217 5.52 10.89 6.08
C MET A 217 7.00 11.28 5.99
N LEU A 218 7.77 10.58 5.14
CA LEU A 218 9.17 10.92 4.91
C LEU A 218 9.36 12.39 4.49
N SER A 219 10.32 13.05 5.14
CA SER A 219 10.67 14.46 4.93
C SER A 219 9.56 15.45 5.34
N LYS A 220 8.61 14.99 6.18
CA LYS A 220 7.50 15.80 6.72
C LYS A 220 7.18 15.49 8.19
N GLY A 221 7.35 14.24 8.62
CA GLY A 221 7.21 13.83 10.01
C GLY A 221 5.87 13.17 10.36
N ASP A 222 5.64 13.05 11.67
CA ASP A 222 4.51 12.32 12.23
C ASP A 222 3.16 12.99 11.96
N VAL A 223 2.13 12.18 11.78
CA VAL A 223 0.72 12.59 11.65
C VAL A 223 -0.14 11.78 12.60
N ARG A 224 -1.18 12.39 13.16
CA ARG A 224 -2.18 11.72 14.01
C ARG A 224 -3.55 12.34 13.87
N GLY A 225 -4.59 11.58 14.23
CA GLY A 225 -5.95 12.07 14.26
C GLY A 225 -6.98 10.96 14.36
N GLU A 226 -8.19 11.27 13.91
CA GLU A 226 -9.32 10.36 13.82
C GLU A 226 -9.79 10.24 12.37
N MET A 227 -10.13 9.02 11.96
CA MET A 227 -10.81 8.70 10.72
C MET A 227 -12.20 8.15 11.05
N THR A 228 -13.24 8.73 10.45
CA THR A 228 -14.63 8.31 10.63
C THR A 228 -15.13 7.62 9.37
N LEU A 229 -15.63 6.40 9.55
CA LEU A 229 -16.22 5.60 8.48
C LEU A 229 -17.75 5.59 8.63
N GLY A 230 -18.43 6.18 7.66
CA GLY A 230 -19.90 6.18 7.57
C GLY A 230 -20.46 4.81 7.21
N SER A 231 -21.79 4.71 7.12
CA SER A 231 -22.48 3.46 6.78
C SER A 231 -21.96 2.85 5.48
N ALA A 232 -21.70 1.54 5.50
CA ALA A 232 -21.39 0.77 4.30
C ALA A 232 -22.62 0.75 3.38
N GLN A 233 -22.44 1.08 2.10
CA GLN A 233 -23.46 0.83 1.08
C GLN A 233 -23.40 -0.64 0.65
N GLY A 234 -24.44 -1.14 -0.02
CA GLY A 234 -24.59 -2.57 -0.34
C GLY A 234 -23.47 -3.19 -1.21
N ASP A 235 -22.61 -2.37 -1.82
CA ASP A 235 -21.43 -2.79 -2.58
C ASP A 235 -20.12 -2.81 -1.75
N GLY A 236 -20.17 -2.49 -0.46
CA GLY A 236 -19.00 -2.38 0.41
C GLY A 236 -18.27 -1.03 0.28
N THR A 237 -18.94 0.01 -0.22
CA THR A 237 -18.41 1.38 -0.23
C THR A 237 -18.69 2.13 1.09
N PHE A 238 -17.78 3.03 1.47
CA PHE A 238 -17.87 3.84 2.68
C PHE A 238 -17.66 5.31 2.34
N LYS A 239 -18.32 6.20 3.09
CA LYS A 239 -17.87 7.58 3.22
C LYS A 239 -16.76 7.64 4.25
N VAL A 240 -15.71 8.40 3.95
CA VAL A 240 -14.53 8.54 4.79
C VAL A 240 -14.35 10.01 5.14
N GLU A 241 -14.19 10.30 6.41
CA GLU A 241 -13.79 11.61 6.92
C GLU A 241 -12.50 11.46 7.71
N VAL A 242 -11.55 12.35 7.51
CA VAL A 242 -10.25 12.36 8.20
C VAL A 242 -10.11 13.71 8.89
N ASN A 243 -9.81 13.68 10.19
CA ASN A 243 -9.51 14.87 10.96
C ASN A 243 -8.25 14.64 11.81
N GLY A 244 -7.16 15.29 11.42
CA GLY A 244 -5.88 15.18 12.09
C GLY A 244 -4.94 16.35 11.81
N ARG A 245 -3.69 16.17 12.19
CA ARG A 245 -2.61 17.16 11.99
C ARG A 245 -1.24 16.51 12.02
N TYR A 246 -0.28 17.12 11.33
CA TYR A 246 1.14 16.79 11.42
C TYR A 246 1.76 17.33 12.71
N ALA A 247 2.92 16.78 13.09
CA ALA A 247 3.69 17.20 14.27
C ALA A 247 4.01 18.70 14.26
N ASP A 248 4.29 19.27 13.08
CA ASP A 248 4.54 20.69 12.87
C ASP A 248 3.29 21.59 12.94
N GLY A 249 2.12 21.00 13.20
CA GLY A 249 0.84 21.71 13.30
C GLY A 249 0.06 21.82 11.99
N THR A 250 0.64 21.45 10.84
CA THR A 250 -0.05 21.47 9.53
C THR A 250 -1.33 20.62 9.59
N PRO A 251 -2.50 21.13 9.19
CA PRO A 251 -3.75 20.35 9.18
C PRO A 251 -3.66 19.12 8.27
N PHE A 252 -4.28 18.01 8.70
CA PHE A 252 -4.46 16.79 7.92
C PHE A 252 -5.95 16.43 7.95
N GLN A 253 -6.74 17.21 7.22
CA GLN A 253 -8.21 17.14 7.24
C GLN A 253 -8.76 16.94 5.83
N GLY A 254 -9.80 16.14 5.70
CA GLY A 254 -10.40 15.87 4.41
C GLY A 254 -11.51 14.84 4.44
N SER A 255 -12.06 14.57 3.27
CA SER A 255 -13.12 13.59 3.08
C SER A 255 -13.02 12.89 1.73
N GLY A 256 -13.73 11.78 1.60
CA GLY A 256 -13.75 10.99 0.39
C GLY A 256 -14.55 9.70 0.54
N SER A 257 -14.15 8.69 -0.21
CA SER A 257 -14.80 7.39 -0.20
C SER A 257 -13.78 6.25 -0.24
N ALA A 258 -14.23 5.07 0.16
CA ALA A 258 -13.43 3.86 0.09
C ALA A 258 -14.28 2.64 -0.26
N ILE A 259 -13.62 1.58 -0.72
CA ILE A 259 -14.21 0.29 -1.03
C ILE A 259 -13.44 -0.78 -0.27
N LEU A 260 -14.17 -1.70 0.34
CA LEU A 260 -13.60 -2.92 0.93
C LEU A 260 -13.70 -4.08 -0.07
N TYR A 261 -12.55 -4.59 -0.51
CA TYR A 261 -12.46 -5.81 -1.29
C TYR A 261 -12.15 -7.00 -0.39
N ASN A 262 -12.79 -8.14 -0.68
CA ASN A 262 -12.53 -9.43 -0.05
C ASN A 262 -12.53 -9.39 1.50
N GLY A 263 -13.30 -8.48 2.10
CA GLY A 263 -13.46 -8.33 3.54
C GLY A 263 -12.27 -7.72 4.29
N PHE A 264 -11.14 -7.40 3.65
CA PHE A 264 -9.99 -6.78 4.32
C PHE A 264 -9.16 -5.81 3.47
N GLU A 265 -9.19 -5.91 2.13
CA GLU A 265 -8.42 -5.04 1.25
C GLU A 265 -9.13 -3.70 1.09
N TRP A 266 -8.71 -2.73 1.89
CA TRP A 266 -9.25 -1.37 1.89
C TRP A 266 -8.60 -0.54 0.79
N ARG A 267 -9.41 0.09 -0.05
CA ARG A 267 -8.98 1.06 -1.07
C ARG A 267 -9.78 2.35 -0.93
N GLY A 268 -9.12 3.39 -0.46
CA GLY A 268 -9.71 4.72 -0.27
C GLY A 268 -9.17 5.75 -1.23
N ASN A 269 -9.98 6.77 -1.50
CA ASN A 269 -9.60 8.00 -2.17
C ASN A 269 -10.14 9.17 -1.33
N VAL A 270 -9.24 9.91 -0.70
CA VAL A 270 -9.56 10.98 0.25
C VAL A 270 -8.85 12.25 -0.18
N ARG A 271 -9.61 13.35 -0.33
CA ARG A 271 -9.03 14.67 -0.60
C ARG A 271 -8.62 15.30 0.72
N ILE A 272 -7.31 15.38 0.99
CA ILE A 272 -6.73 16.05 2.16
C ILE A 272 -6.24 17.43 1.73
N GLY A 273 -6.87 18.49 2.24
CA GLY A 273 -6.67 19.83 1.68
C GLY A 273 -6.98 19.85 0.18
N ASP A 274 -5.99 20.17 -0.65
CA ASP A 274 -6.11 20.16 -2.12
C ASP A 274 -5.61 18.88 -2.79
N THR A 275 -5.04 17.96 -2.02
CA THR A 275 -4.36 16.79 -2.54
C THR A 275 -5.23 15.55 -2.42
N THR A 276 -5.45 14.88 -3.53
CA THR A 276 -6.13 13.58 -3.55
C THR A 276 -5.14 12.49 -3.15
N MET A 277 -5.42 11.81 -2.04
CA MET A 277 -4.60 10.74 -1.48
C MET A 277 -5.31 9.40 -1.65
N ARG A 278 -4.60 8.39 -2.13
CA ARG A 278 -5.03 6.99 -2.15
C ARG A 278 -4.67 6.33 -0.84
N GLN A 279 -5.60 5.54 -0.30
CA GLN A 279 -5.39 4.68 0.86
C GLN A 279 -5.33 3.23 0.40
N VAL A 280 -4.28 2.51 0.79
CA VAL A 280 -4.11 1.07 0.52
C VAL A 280 -3.81 0.40 1.85
N PHE A 281 -4.85 -0.14 2.50
CA PHE A 281 -4.74 -0.76 3.82
C PHE A 281 -5.21 -2.21 3.81
N ALA A 282 -4.70 -3.00 4.76
CA ALA A 282 -5.34 -4.21 5.25
C ALA A 282 -6.13 -3.87 6.51
N ALA A 283 -7.42 -4.17 6.52
CA ALA A 283 -8.33 -3.98 7.66
C ALA A 283 -8.66 -5.33 8.31
N LEU A 284 -8.03 -5.62 9.45
CA LEU A 284 -8.13 -6.91 10.15
C LEU A 284 -8.28 -6.66 11.66
N ASP A 285 -9.17 -7.40 12.31
CA ASP A 285 -9.32 -7.41 13.76
C ASP A 285 -9.49 -6.04 14.44
N GLY A 286 -10.12 -5.08 13.75
CA GLY A 286 -10.28 -3.71 14.25
C GLY A 286 -9.01 -2.87 14.19
N GLU A 287 -8.06 -3.26 13.35
CA GLU A 287 -6.84 -2.52 13.02
C GLU A 287 -6.76 -2.31 11.50
N MET A 288 -6.31 -1.14 11.06
CA MET A 288 -5.96 -0.86 9.68
C MET A 288 -4.47 -0.56 9.57
N LYS A 289 -3.78 -1.26 8.68
CA LYS A 289 -2.35 -1.07 8.40
C LYS A 289 -2.10 -0.94 6.91
N GLY A 290 -1.26 0.02 6.53
CA GLY A 290 -0.77 0.12 5.15
C GLY A 290 -0.19 1.50 4.87
N ARG A 291 -0.53 2.04 3.69
CA ARG A 291 0.05 3.31 3.21
C ARG A 291 -1.00 4.23 2.60
N MET A 292 -0.84 5.52 2.83
CA MET A 292 -1.62 6.58 2.21
C MET A 292 -0.69 7.49 1.40
N PHE A 293 -0.96 7.73 0.12
CA PHE A 293 -0.05 8.44 -0.79
C PHE A 293 -0.79 9.28 -1.83
N GLU A 294 -0.16 10.31 -2.38
CA GLU A 294 -0.77 11.17 -3.41
C GLU A 294 -1.12 10.35 -4.65
N ALA A 295 -2.31 10.57 -5.21
CA ALA A 295 -2.79 9.78 -6.36
C ALA A 295 -1.89 9.88 -7.60
N GLU A 296 -1.25 11.04 -7.78
CA GLU A 296 -0.35 11.35 -8.91
C GLU A 296 1.13 11.07 -8.60
N HIS A 297 1.50 11.01 -7.32
CA HIS A 297 2.90 10.91 -6.87
C HIS A 297 3.02 9.87 -5.76
N ASP A 298 3.24 8.61 -6.14
CA ASP A 298 3.27 7.52 -5.19
C ASP A 298 4.48 7.54 -4.24
N GLU A 299 5.53 8.29 -4.55
CA GLU A 299 6.66 8.55 -3.64
C GLU A 299 6.27 9.47 -2.48
N ARG A 300 5.21 10.26 -2.63
CA ARG A 300 4.72 11.21 -1.62
C ARG A 300 3.62 10.56 -0.80
N GLY A 301 4.02 9.89 0.27
CA GLY A 301 3.06 9.17 1.11
C GLY A 301 3.57 8.89 2.49
N LEU A 302 2.66 8.40 3.32
CA LEU A 302 2.84 8.15 4.74
C LEU A 302 2.44 6.73 5.11
N ASP A 303 3.19 6.15 6.02
CA ASP A 303 2.79 4.93 6.71
C ASP A 303 1.59 5.22 7.59
N PHE A 304 0.62 4.29 7.61
CA PHE A 304 -0.63 4.49 8.31
C PHE A 304 -0.99 3.27 9.16
N THR A 305 -1.23 3.51 10.44
CA THR A 305 -1.81 2.55 11.38
C THR A 305 -3.01 3.17 12.08
N ALA A 306 -4.11 2.43 12.19
CA ALA A 306 -5.29 2.89 12.91
C ALA A 306 -5.95 1.76 13.70
N VAL A 307 -6.58 2.12 14.82
CA VAL A 307 -7.37 1.20 15.65
C VAL A 307 -8.79 1.72 15.80
N LYS A 308 -9.73 0.80 15.72
CA LYS A 308 -11.15 1.10 15.89
C LYS A 308 -11.46 1.44 17.35
N GLU A 309 -12.36 2.40 17.55
CA GLU A 309 -12.94 2.66 18.85
C GLU A 309 -13.60 1.39 19.44
N GLY A 310 -13.60 1.29 20.77
CA GLY A 310 -14.13 0.14 21.51
C GLY A 310 -13.08 -0.91 21.87
N LYS A 311 -11.88 -0.82 21.28
CA LYS A 311 -10.69 -1.57 21.70
C LYS A 311 -9.66 -0.58 22.24
N ALA A 312 -9.42 -0.62 23.54
CA ALA A 312 -8.45 0.26 24.19
C ALA A 312 -7.03 -0.16 23.75
N ARG A 313 -6.28 0.77 23.14
CA ARG A 313 -4.92 0.52 22.63
C ARG A 313 -4.12 1.81 22.56
N LEU A 314 -2.88 1.76 23.01
CA LEU A 314 -1.90 2.81 22.77
C LEU A 314 -1.13 2.49 21.47
N LEU A 315 -1.28 3.35 20.46
CA LEU A 315 -0.73 3.16 19.11
C LEU A 315 0.70 3.67 18.98
N ALA A 316 0.95 4.90 19.41
CA ALA A 316 2.18 5.63 19.14
C ALA A 316 2.52 6.62 20.25
N VAL A 317 3.82 6.94 20.36
CA VAL A 317 4.34 8.09 21.09
C VAL A 317 5.07 8.97 20.07
N GLN A 318 4.69 10.23 19.99
CA GLN A 318 5.20 11.18 18.98
C GLN A 318 5.74 12.44 19.67
N PRO A 319 7.04 12.77 19.54
CA PRO A 319 8.12 11.93 19.02
C PRO A 319 8.33 10.64 19.84
N SER A 320 8.97 9.63 19.24
CA SER A 320 9.27 8.35 19.91
C SER A 320 10.61 8.34 20.67
N PHE A 321 11.21 9.52 20.88
CA PHE A 321 12.48 9.69 21.59
C PHE A 321 12.52 10.96 22.43
N ILE A 322 13.45 11.02 23.38
CA ILE A 322 13.79 12.19 24.19
C ILE A 322 15.27 12.18 24.58
N LYS A 323 15.93 13.35 24.52
CA LYS A 323 17.33 13.50 24.94
C LYS A 323 17.41 13.61 26.47
N ALA A 324 18.36 12.93 27.10
CA ALA A 324 18.62 13.07 28.54
C ALA A 324 18.94 14.54 28.88
N GLY A 325 18.39 15.02 29.99
CA GLY A 325 18.55 16.42 30.44
C GLY A 325 17.75 17.45 29.64
N SER A 326 16.81 17.03 28.79
CA SER A 326 15.97 17.93 27.97
C SER A 326 14.50 17.91 28.40
N GLU A 327 13.78 18.95 27.97
CA GLU A 327 12.31 19.00 28.01
C GLU A 327 11.75 18.82 26.60
N ALA A 328 10.60 18.16 26.50
CA ALA A 328 9.91 17.95 25.24
C ALA A 328 8.39 17.94 25.42
N GLU A 329 7.67 18.16 24.32
CA GLU A 329 6.25 17.82 24.23
C GLU A 329 6.10 16.47 23.54
N LEU A 330 5.39 15.53 24.18
CA LEU A 330 5.05 14.23 23.60
C LEU A 330 3.53 14.10 23.44
N THR A 331 3.13 13.42 22.37
CA THR A 331 1.74 13.04 22.11
C THR A 331 1.61 11.53 22.13
N LEU A 332 0.81 11.01 23.05
CA LEU A 332 0.34 9.62 23.07
C LEU A 332 -0.90 9.52 22.18
N VAL A 333 -0.86 8.63 21.20
CA VAL A 333 -1.96 8.41 20.25
C VAL A 333 -2.52 7.02 20.46
N GLY A 334 -3.84 6.86 20.45
CA GLY A 334 -4.47 5.56 20.67
C GLY A 334 -5.98 5.63 20.63
N SER A 335 -6.63 4.60 21.15
CA SER A 335 -8.08 4.50 21.33
C SER A 335 -8.38 4.09 22.77
N GLY A 336 -9.43 4.65 23.38
CA GLY A 336 -9.81 4.34 24.76
C GLY A 336 -8.76 4.71 25.82
N LEU A 337 -7.94 5.74 25.56
CA LEU A 337 -6.92 6.24 26.48
C LEU A 337 -7.57 6.84 27.73
N SER A 338 -7.16 6.36 28.90
CA SER A 338 -7.61 6.86 30.19
C SER A 338 -6.54 6.63 31.26
N GLY A 339 -6.67 7.27 32.42
CA GLY A 339 -5.69 7.17 33.51
C GLY A 339 -4.50 8.13 33.38
N LYS A 340 -3.40 7.84 34.08
CA LYS A 340 -2.18 8.66 34.07
C LYS A 340 -1.14 8.09 33.09
N PRO A 341 -0.44 8.94 32.32
CA PRO A 341 0.70 8.50 31.52
C PRO A 341 1.89 8.16 32.42
N ASP A 342 2.56 7.04 32.14
CA ASP A 342 3.87 6.68 32.70
C ASP A 342 4.82 6.38 31.54
N LEU A 343 5.93 7.13 31.51
CA LEU A 343 6.93 7.14 30.43
C LEU A 343 8.22 6.41 30.85
N GLY A 344 8.22 5.78 32.02
CA GLY A 344 9.33 5.01 32.56
C GLY A 344 10.38 5.83 33.36
N PRO A 345 11.36 5.14 33.94
CA PRO A 345 12.24 5.67 34.99
C PRO A 345 13.13 6.86 34.57
N GLY A 346 13.02 8.02 35.23
CA GLY A 346 13.83 9.19 34.89
C GLY A 346 13.22 10.07 33.79
N ILE A 347 11.97 9.80 33.39
CA ILE A 347 11.13 10.75 32.65
C ILE A 347 10.02 11.24 33.59
N GLU A 348 9.96 12.55 33.79
CA GLU A 348 8.93 13.23 34.58
C GLU A 348 7.87 13.82 33.65
N VAL A 349 6.59 13.55 33.90
CA VAL A 349 5.48 14.25 33.26
C VAL A 349 5.23 15.55 34.02
N THR A 350 5.73 16.67 33.50
CA THR A 350 5.65 17.98 34.18
C THR A 350 4.28 18.61 34.02
N GLN A 351 3.60 18.38 32.89
CA GLN A 351 2.27 18.94 32.63
C GLN A 351 1.49 18.06 31.64
N VAL A 352 0.21 17.83 31.90
CA VAL A 352 -0.73 17.30 30.89
C VAL A 352 -1.39 18.47 30.18
N LEU A 353 -1.11 18.62 28.88
CA LEU A 353 -1.63 19.72 28.05
C LEU A 353 -3.02 19.42 27.50
N GLU A 354 -3.26 18.17 27.12
CA GLU A 354 -4.50 17.70 26.53
C GLU A 354 -4.71 16.24 26.90
N SER A 355 -5.94 15.84 27.18
CA SER A 355 -6.27 14.45 27.47
C SER A 355 -7.66 14.12 26.93
N SER A 356 -7.73 13.14 26.05
CA SER A 356 -8.93 12.61 25.43
C SER A 356 -8.80 11.09 25.27
N ALA A 357 -9.90 10.43 24.87
CA ALA A 357 -9.89 8.99 24.62
C ALA A 357 -8.95 8.58 23.47
N ASN A 358 -8.55 9.50 22.58
CA ASN A 358 -7.74 9.17 21.41
C ASN A 358 -6.35 9.82 21.40
N GLN A 359 -6.14 10.79 22.28
CA GLN A 359 -4.90 11.57 22.33
C GLN A 359 -4.64 12.10 23.74
N VAL A 360 -3.39 11.96 24.20
CA VAL A 360 -2.89 12.61 25.42
C VAL A 360 -1.61 13.37 25.09
N ARG A 361 -1.60 14.69 25.26
CA ARG A 361 -0.41 15.54 25.06
C ARG A 361 0.17 15.95 26.40
N VAL A 362 1.47 15.78 26.54
CA VAL A 362 2.19 16.01 27.79
C VAL A 362 3.47 16.80 27.54
N LYS A 363 3.81 17.69 28.47
CA LYS A 363 5.19 18.17 28.62
C LYS A 363 5.92 17.24 29.57
N VAL A 364 7.15 16.91 29.19
CA VAL A 364 7.97 15.95 29.91
C VAL A 364 9.37 16.50 30.09
N ARG A 365 10.05 16.02 31.13
CA ARG A 365 11.47 16.30 31.38
C ARG A 365 12.20 14.98 31.56
N ALA A 366 13.25 14.77 30.77
CA ALA A 366 14.19 13.69 31.04
C ALA A 366 15.25 14.17 32.04
N ALA A 367 15.51 13.38 33.08
CA ALA A 367 16.61 13.67 33.98
C ALA A 367 17.95 13.68 33.23
N ALA A 368 18.92 14.48 33.68
CA ALA A 368 20.24 14.56 33.04
C ALA A 368 21.02 13.24 33.17
N ASP A 369 20.75 12.47 34.22
CA ASP A 369 21.29 11.14 34.49
C ASP A 369 20.35 10.01 34.05
N ALA A 370 19.31 10.31 33.26
CA ALA A 370 18.42 9.29 32.72
C ALA A 370 19.20 8.33 31.81
N ALA A 371 19.29 7.07 32.22
CA ALA A 371 20.03 6.05 31.49
C ALA A 371 19.47 5.86 30.06
N PRO A 372 20.32 5.87 29.01
CA PRO A 372 19.91 5.60 27.63
C PRO A 372 19.26 4.23 27.46
N GLY A 373 18.18 4.17 26.69
CA GLY A 373 17.46 2.94 26.40
C GLY A 373 15.96 3.15 26.16
N ALA A 374 15.31 2.07 25.72
CA ALA A 374 13.87 2.05 25.49
C ALA A 374 13.07 1.93 26.79
N ARG A 375 11.96 2.67 26.88
CA ARG A 375 11.01 2.66 27.99
C ARG A 375 9.66 2.20 27.50
N GLU A 376 9.06 1.20 28.13
CA GLU A 376 7.66 0.85 27.85
C GLU A 376 6.77 2.00 28.31
N VAL A 377 6.05 2.61 27.37
CA VAL A 377 5.09 3.66 27.71
C VAL A 377 3.77 3.03 28.08
N SER A 378 3.14 3.57 29.12
CA SER A 378 1.80 3.20 29.50
C SER A 378 0.89 4.40 29.72
N GLN A 379 -0.41 4.16 29.56
CA GLN A 379 -1.48 5.11 29.78
C GLN A 379 -2.53 4.42 30.64
N GLY A 380 -2.50 4.69 31.96
CA GLY A 380 -3.25 3.91 32.94
C GLY A 380 -2.79 2.45 32.94
N GLY A 381 -3.70 1.51 32.71
CA GLY A 381 -3.36 0.08 32.58
C GLY A 381 -2.92 -0.35 31.17
N LEU A 382 -2.97 0.55 30.19
CA LEU A 382 -2.62 0.23 28.80
C LEU A 382 -1.11 0.34 28.61
N LYS A 383 -0.46 -0.76 28.28
CA LYS A 383 0.92 -0.79 27.75
C LYS A 383 0.91 -0.50 26.26
N GLY A 384 1.99 0.06 25.73
CA GLY A 384 2.10 0.35 24.30
C GLY A 384 3.53 0.46 23.80
N PRO A 385 3.80 1.35 22.83
CA PRO A 385 5.08 1.46 22.17
C PRO A 385 6.15 2.00 23.13
N SER A 386 7.40 1.92 22.69
CA SER A 386 8.52 2.42 23.49
C SER A 386 8.83 3.89 23.22
N LEU A 387 9.23 4.60 24.28
CA LEU A 387 9.91 5.90 24.21
C LEU A 387 11.42 5.66 24.39
N VAL A 388 12.24 6.15 23.47
CA VAL A 388 13.70 5.99 23.54
C VAL A 388 14.33 7.19 24.25
N VAL A 389 15.06 6.94 25.34
CA VAL A 389 15.92 7.94 25.97
C VAL A 389 17.32 7.80 25.40
N TYR A 390 17.94 8.90 24.98
CA TYR A 390 19.32 8.91 24.48
C TYR A 390 20.11 10.07 25.04
N ASP A 391 21.43 9.94 25.13
CA ASP A 391 22.36 10.99 25.56
C ASP A 391 23.06 11.63 24.35
N LYS A 392 23.61 10.79 23.47
CA LYS A 392 24.36 11.18 22.27
C LYS A 392 24.00 10.29 21.07
N VAL A 393 24.27 10.82 19.89
CA VAL A 393 24.22 10.04 18.64
C VAL A 393 25.61 9.50 18.33
N GLU A 394 25.71 8.22 17.96
CA GLU A 394 26.96 7.57 17.54
C GLU A 394 27.01 7.34 16.02
N GLU A 395 25.87 7.08 15.38
CA GLU A 395 25.77 6.77 13.96
C GLU A 395 24.51 7.39 13.35
N VAL A 396 24.58 7.74 12.06
CA VAL A 396 23.45 8.28 11.28
C VAL A 396 23.31 7.46 10.01
N LYS A 397 22.10 7.01 9.73
CA LYS A 397 21.76 6.31 8.49
C LYS A 397 20.76 7.14 7.69
N VAL A 398 21.04 7.35 6.41
CA VAL A 398 20.06 7.96 5.51
C VAL A 398 19.02 6.91 5.15
N VAL A 399 17.75 7.23 5.35
CA VAL A 399 16.61 6.37 5.01
C VAL A 399 15.79 7.03 3.90
N PRO A 400 15.54 6.35 2.77
CA PRO A 400 16.08 5.05 2.39
C PRO A 400 17.58 5.12 2.05
N ALA A 401 18.31 4.03 2.33
CA ALA A 401 19.75 3.95 2.03
C ALA A 401 20.04 3.96 0.52
N PHE A 402 19.11 3.44 -0.29
CA PHE A 402 19.13 3.49 -1.75
C PHE A 402 17.74 3.90 -2.27
N SER A 403 17.69 4.80 -3.24
CA SER A 403 16.43 5.17 -3.90
C SER A 403 16.62 5.64 -5.34
N ILE A 404 15.51 5.64 -6.07
CA ILE A 404 15.43 6.16 -7.43
C ILE A 404 14.56 7.42 -7.45
N ALA A 405 15.10 8.53 -7.95
CA ALA A 405 14.33 9.67 -8.43
C ALA A 405 14.21 9.61 -9.96
N ARG A 406 13.19 10.27 -10.52
CA ARG A 406 12.99 10.31 -11.97
C ARG A 406 12.72 11.72 -12.46
N ILE A 407 13.42 12.09 -13.53
CA ILE A 407 13.11 13.31 -14.28
C ILE A 407 11.66 13.24 -14.79
N GLY A 408 11.07 14.38 -15.10
CA GLY A 408 9.68 14.45 -15.54
C GLY A 408 9.29 15.85 -15.97
N GLU A 409 8.01 16.04 -16.25
CA GLU A 409 7.44 17.32 -16.68
C GLU A 409 8.16 17.86 -17.93
N ASN A 410 8.46 19.17 -17.98
CA ASN A 410 9.13 19.81 -19.11
C ASN A 410 8.42 19.59 -20.46
N GLY A 411 7.08 19.67 -20.46
CA GLY A 411 6.23 19.39 -21.62
C GLY A 411 5.95 17.89 -21.87
N GLY A 412 6.55 16.99 -21.08
CA GLY A 412 6.29 15.54 -21.14
C GLY A 412 5.03 15.11 -20.38
N SER A 413 4.57 13.88 -20.66
CA SER A 413 3.33 13.30 -20.11
C SER A 413 3.48 12.64 -18.73
N THR A 414 4.66 12.67 -18.14
CA THR A 414 4.96 11.98 -16.86
C THR A 414 5.47 12.98 -15.83
N PRO A 415 4.94 12.96 -14.59
CA PRO A 415 5.43 13.85 -13.54
C PRO A 415 6.85 13.49 -13.10
N LYS A 416 7.50 14.40 -12.39
CA LYS A 416 8.74 14.11 -11.64
C LYS A 416 8.47 13.14 -10.50
N VAL A 417 9.46 12.29 -10.19
CA VAL A 417 9.45 11.41 -9.00
C VAL A 417 10.57 11.85 -8.06
N GLN A 418 10.19 12.33 -6.88
CA GLN A 418 11.12 12.88 -5.89
C GLN A 418 11.97 11.80 -5.20
N GLY A 419 13.17 12.18 -4.77
CA GLY A 419 13.85 11.48 -3.67
C GLY A 419 13.39 12.08 -2.34
N ARG A 420 13.10 11.26 -1.33
CA ARG A 420 12.66 11.72 -0.01
C ARG A 420 13.43 10.96 1.06
N PHE A 421 14.08 11.70 1.95
CA PHE A 421 15.03 11.16 2.89
C PHE A 421 14.77 11.63 4.31
N GLU A 422 15.15 10.78 5.28
CA GLU A 422 15.24 11.11 6.70
C GLU A 422 16.55 10.59 7.31
N ALA A 423 17.01 11.25 8.37
CA ALA A 423 18.25 10.92 9.05
C ALA A 423 17.93 10.08 10.30
N GLU A 424 18.11 8.77 10.18
CA GLU A 424 17.89 7.84 11.29
C GLU A 424 19.11 7.82 12.21
N ALA A 425 18.94 8.33 13.42
CA ALA A 425 19.98 8.40 14.43
C ALA A 425 20.04 7.11 15.26
N TRP A 426 21.26 6.68 15.54
CA TRP A 426 21.59 5.51 16.35
C TRP A 426 22.58 5.89 17.44
N GLY A 427 22.37 5.35 18.63
CA GLY A 427 23.28 5.46 19.76
C GLY A 427 23.50 4.09 20.42
N LYS A 428 23.83 4.10 21.70
CA LYS A 428 23.92 2.90 22.53
C LYS A 428 23.03 3.02 23.75
N ASP A 429 22.45 1.90 24.18
CA ASP A 429 21.76 1.83 25.46
C ASP A 429 22.77 1.73 26.63
N ALA A 430 22.27 1.74 27.87
CA ALA A 430 23.10 1.59 29.06
C ALA A 430 23.89 0.27 29.15
N LYS A 431 23.56 -0.73 28.31
CA LYS A 431 24.28 -2.02 28.19
C LYS A 431 25.27 -2.02 27.02
N GLY A 432 25.43 -0.89 26.33
CA GLY A 432 26.30 -0.75 25.15
C GLY A 432 25.72 -1.37 23.87
N GLN A 433 24.45 -1.77 23.85
CA GLN A 433 23.81 -2.36 22.67
C GLN A 433 23.31 -1.27 21.72
N PRO A 434 23.24 -1.54 20.39
CA PRO A 434 22.72 -0.57 19.43
C PRO A 434 21.30 -0.10 19.78
N LEU A 435 21.13 1.21 19.87
CA LEU A 435 19.86 1.85 20.21
C LEU A 435 19.42 2.73 19.05
N ARG A 436 18.35 2.33 18.35
CA ARG A 436 17.69 3.19 17.37
C ARG A 436 16.99 4.33 18.10
N ILE A 437 17.41 5.57 17.87
CA ILE A 437 16.84 6.76 18.51
C ILE A 437 15.57 7.15 17.76
N GLY A 438 15.67 7.32 16.45
CA GLY A 438 14.56 7.77 15.60
C GLY A 438 15.07 8.71 14.51
N TYR A 439 14.16 9.45 13.90
CA TYR A 439 14.51 10.43 12.88
C TYR A 439 14.77 11.80 13.52
N LEU A 440 15.99 12.31 13.33
CA LEU A 440 16.41 13.60 13.88
C LEU A 440 16.53 14.65 12.76
N PRO A 441 16.32 15.95 13.08
CA PRO A 441 16.58 17.04 12.16
C PRO A 441 18.01 17.02 11.63
N ALA A 442 18.17 17.29 10.34
CA ALA A 442 19.45 17.24 9.65
C ALA A 442 19.51 18.27 8.52
N GLN A 443 20.72 18.74 8.24
CA GLN A 443 21.05 19.47 7.02
C GLN A 443 21.31 18.47 5.88
N TRP A 444 20.78 18.79 4.71
CA TRP A 444 20.81 17.90 3.55
C TRP A 444 21.62 18.49 2.40
N SER A 445 22.43 17.65 1.77
CA SER A 445 23.17 18.01 0.56
C SER A 445 23.37 16.79 -0.34
N VAL A 446 23.87 17.04 -1.56
CA VAL A 446 24.24 16.00 -2.52
C VAL A 446 25.67 16.20 -2.99
N GLU A 447 26.38 15.09 -3.18
CA GLU A 447 27.73 15.02 -3.73
C GLU A 447 27.73 14.07 -4.93
N PRO A 448 28.71 14.15 -5.85
CA PRO A 448 28.86 13.13 -6.89
C PRO A 448 29.13 11.77 -6.23
N TYR A 449 28.43 10.72 -6.66
CA TYR A 449 28.63 9.39 -6.08
C TYR A 449 30.01 8.79 -6.42
N ASN A 450 30.55 9.13 -7.59
CA ASN A 450 31.85 8.66 -8.06
C ASN A 450 32.51 9.68 -9.02
N GLU A 451 33.73 9.40 -9.46
CA GLU A 451 34.48 10.27 -10.38
C GLU A 451 33.75 10.52 -11.71
N LYS A 452 32.96 9.56 -12.20
CA LYS A 452 32.18 9.73 -13.43
C LYS A 452 31.07 10.75 -13.25
N ALA A 453 30.33 10.67 -12.13
CA ALA A 453 29.31 11.65 -11.77
C ALA A 453 29.88 13.07 -11.63
N LYS A 454 31.14 13.18 -11.18
CA LYS A 454 31.86 14.45 -11.11
C LYS A 454 32.24 14.98 -12.49
N GLU A 455 32.79 14.13 -13.36
CA GLU A 455 33.13 14.47 -14.76
C GLU A 455 31.90 14.97 -15.54
N ASP A 456 30.75 14.32 -15.36
CA ASP A 456 29.52 14.64 -16.08
C ASP A 456 28.69 15.76 -15.40
N GLU A 457 29.22 16.37 -14.33
CA GLU A 457 28.57 17.41 -13.51
C GLU A 457 27.16 16.99 -13.01
N ASP A 458 26.98 15.74 -12.56
CA ASP A 458 25.65 15.22 -12.17
C ASP A 458 24.97 16.07 -11.09
N VAL A 459 25.72 16.56 -10.09
CA VAL A 459 25.17 17.42 -9.01
C VAL A 459 24.56 18.71 -9.56
N LYS A 460 25.10 19.26 -10.65
CA LYS A 460 24.63 20.51 -11.27
C LYS A 460 23.34 20.31 -12.06
N PHE A 461 23.19 19.16 -12.72
CA PHE A 461 22.11 18.95 -13.69
C PHE A 461 20.98 18.06 -13.17
N ALA A 462 21.26 17.12 -12.27
CA ALA A 462 20.31 16.08 -11.90
C ALA A 462 19.10 16.61 -11.12
N GLY A 463 19.24 17.74 -10.43
CA GLY A 463 18.18 18.34 -9.62
C GLY A 463 18.72 19.13 -8.44
N GLN A 464 17.88 19.35 -7.45
CA GLN A 464 18.19 20.13 -6.25
C GLN A 464 17.77 19.37 -4.98
N MET A 465 18.68 19.30 -4.00
CA MET A 465 18.34 18.89 -2.64
C MET A 465 17.77 20.09 -1.87
N LEU A 466 16.58 19.92 -1.30
CA LEU A 466 15.93 20.92 -0.45
C LEU A 466 16.30 20.69 1.02
N GLU A 467 16.14 21.74 1.83
CA GLU A 467 16.51 21.73 3.26
C GLU A 467 15.80 20.66 4.10
N ASN A 468 14.61 20.23 3.67
CA ASN A 468 13.82 19.21 4.37
C ASN A 468 14.14 17.76 3.96
N GLY A 469 15.20 17.53 3.18
CA GLY A 469 15.57 16.18 2.73
C GLY A 469 14.77 15.68 1.53
N ILE A 470 14.11 16.59 0.79
CA ILE A 470 13.48 16.27 -0.49
C ILE A 470 14.44 16.61 -1.63
N PHE A 471 14.74 15.63 -2.48
CA PHE A 471 15.43 15.85 -3.74
C PHE A 471 14.42 16.04 -4.88
N MET A 472 14.44 17.22 -5.49
CA MET A 472 13.65 17.58 -6.66
C MET A 472 14.45 17.35 -7.96
N PRO A 473 14.10 16.36 -8.78
CA PRO A 473 14.85 16.09 -10.01
C PRO A 473 14.64 17.17 -11.08
N GLY A 474 15.59 17.23 -12.02
CA GLY A 474 15.55 18.11 -13.18
C GLY A 474 14.39 17.80 -14.15
N GLY A 475 14.23 18.67 -15.15
CA GLY A 475 13.25 18.47 -16.22
C GLY A 475 13.61 17.30 -17.13
N ALA A 476 12.61 16.66 -17.72
CA ALA A 476 12.77 15.59 -18.70
C ALA A 476 13.34 16.05 -20.05
N GLY A 477 13.75 15.09 -20.87
CA GLY A 477 14.22 15.30 -22.26
C GLY A 477 15.73 15.51 -22.40
N PRO A 478 16.24 15.60 -23.65
CA PRO A 478 17.63 15.97 -23.91
C PRO A 478 17.96 17.36 -23.35
N ASN A 479 19.12 17.51 -22.71
CA ASN A 479 19.61 18.80 -22.23
C ASN A 479 20.82 19.25 -23.06
N PRO A 480 20.68 20.29 -23.93
CA PRO A 480 21.77 20.80 -24.76
C PRO A 480 23.02 21.28 -24.00
N GLU A 481 22.88 21.63 -22.72
CA GLU A 481 23.99 22.07 -21.87
C GLU A 481 24.85 20.91 -21.36
N ARG A 482 24.37 19.66 -21.49
CA ARG A 482 25.12 18.48 -21.08
C ARG A 482 25.89 17.87 -22.25
N ARG A 483 26.99 17.19 -21.91
CA ARG A 483 27.71 16.33 -22.85
C ARG A 483 26.76 15.36 -23.55
N MET A 484 26.90 15.24 -24.87
CA MET A 484 26.05 14.40 -25.73
C MET A 484 24.57 14.79 -25.74
N MET A 485 24.23 16.00 -25.27
CA MET A 485 22.84 16.43 -25.06
C MET A 485 22.05 15.41 -24.22
N THR A 486 22.71 14.72 -23.30
CA THR A 486 22.06 13.72 -22.46
C THR A 486 20.99 14.36 -21.57
N ASN A 487 20.16 13.56 -20.94
CA ASN A 487 19.11 14.03 -20.04
C ASN A 487 19.67 14.46 -18.67
N ASN A 488 18.81 14.95 -17.79
CA ASN A 488 19.14 15.36 -16.42
C ASN A 488 19.19 14.18 -15.43
N ALA A 489 19.68 13.01 -15.84
CA ALA A 489 20.00 11.91 -14.93
C ALA A 489 21.27 12.19 -14.13
N GLY A 490 21.48 11.42 -13.06
CA GLY A 490 22.73 11.50 -12.31
C GLY A 490 22.87 10.43 -11.24
N ASN A 491 24.10 10.19 -10.83
CA ASN A 491 24.45 9.26 -9.76
C ASN A 491 24.97 10.05 -8.55
N LEU A 492 24.16 10.15 -7.51
CA LEU A 492 24.35 11.07 -6.40
C LEU A 492 24.53 10.35 -5.07
N LYS A 493 25.43 10.88 -4.25
CA LYS A 493 25.52 10.56 -2.83
C LYS A 493 24.71 11.58 -2.05
N VAL A 494 23.79 11.13 -1.22
CA VAL A 494 22.95 11.96 -0.35
C VAL A 494 23.63 12.05 1.02
N ILE A 495 23.85 13.27 1.50
CA ILE A 495 24.49 13.51 2.79
C ILE A 495 23.47 14.12 3.76
N ALA A 496 23.27 13.46 4.89
CA ALA A 496 22.56 14.01 6.03
C ALA A 496 23.56 14.37 7.12
N GLN A 497 23.56 15.60 7.59
CA GLN A 497 24.35 16.04 8.75
C GLN A 497 23.40 16.45 9.87
N LEU A 498 23.41 15.72 10.98
CA LEU A 498 22.52 16.02 12.11
C LEU A 498 22.79 17.41 12.70
N GLU A 499 21.72 18.09 13.11
CA GLU A 499 21.83 19.33 13.88
C GLU A 499 22.35 19.06 15.31
N ASP A 500 21.91 17.96 15.92
CA ASP A 500 22.44 17.49 17.21
C ASP A 500 23.74 16.70 17.00
N GLY A 501 24.87 17.30 17.34
CA GLY A 501 26.18 16.65 17.37
C GLY A 501 26.96 16.64 16.05
N GLY A 502 26.35 16.96 14.90
CA GLY A 502 27.03 17.14 13.62
C GLY A 502 27.47 15.85 12.91
N GLN A 503 27.07 14.68 13.41
CA GLN A 503 27.35 13.38 12.78
C GLN A 503 26.72 13.31 11.38
N LYS A 504 27.40 12.62 10.46
CA LYS A 504 26.98 12.49 9.07
C LYS A 504 26.54 11.06 8.76
N GLY A 505 25.49 10.95 7.96
CA GLY A 505 25.05 9.72 7.32
C GLY A 505 25.08 9.89 5.80
N GLU A 506 25.29 8.79 5.09
CA GLU A 506 25.31 8.76 3.63
C GLU A 506 24.23 7.82 3.08
N GLY A 507 23.64 8.20 1.96
CA GLY A 507 22.73 7.38 1.17
C GLY A 507 23.06 7.47 -0.32
N HIS A 508 22.45 6.59 -1.12
CA HIS A 508 22.67 6.53 -2.56
C HIS A 508 21.37 6.87 -3.32
N LEU A 509 21.44 7.86 -4.20
CA LEU A 509 20.33 8.26 -5.06
C LEU A 509 20.76 8.17 -6.53
N ILE A 510 19.97 7.43 -7.32
CA ILE A 510 20.08 7.49 -8.78
C ILE A 510 18.89 8.31 -9.30
N VAL A 511 19.19 9.37 -10.03
CA VAL A 511 18.20 10.12 -10.82
C VAL A 511 18.20 9.53 -12.23
N THR A 512 17.05 9.05 -12.70
CA THR A 512 16.96 8.34 -13.99
C THR A 512 15.76 8.78 -14.83
N VAL A 513 15.59 8.14 -15.99
CA VAL A 513 14.56 8.43 -16.99
C VAL A 513 13.17 7.98 -16.55
N GLN A 514 12.17 8.44 -17.28
CA GLN A 514 10.77 8.16 -17.00
C GLN A 514 10.38 6.74 -17.41
N ARG A 515 9.18 6.36 -17.02
CA ARG A 515 8.50 5.15 -17.47
C ARG A 515 7.06 5.50 -17.80
N TRP A 516 6.56 5.00 -18.93
CA TRP A 516 5.21 5.30 -19.42
C TRP A 516 4.21 4.18 -19.10
N ASN A 517 4.70 2.95 -18.95
CA ASN A 517 3.87 1.83 -18.51
C ASN A 517 3.93 1.72 -16.99
N ASN A 518 2.90 2.25 -16.31
CA ASN A 518 2.79 2.29 -14.85
C ASN A 518 1.52 1.57 -14.38
N PRO A 519 1.46 0.24 -14.46
CA PRO A 519 0.30 -0.50 -14.00
C PRO A 519 0.13 -0.39 -12.48
N PRO A 520 -1.07 -0.71 -11.95
CA PRO A 520 -1.37 -0.66 -10.52
C PRO A 520 -0.38 -1.39 -9.59
N LEU A 521 0.19 -2.52 -10.01
CA LEU A 521 1.31 -3.19 -9.31
C LEU A 521 2.61 -2.95 -10.08
N PRO A 522 3.75 -2.65 -9.44
CA PRO A 522 5.03 -2.42 -10.12
C PRO A 522 5.56 -3.64 -10.87
#